data_AF-A0A6B3HQX2-F1
#
_entry.id   AF-A0A6B3HQX2-F1
#
_cell.length_a   1.000
_cell.length_b   1.000
_cell.length_c   1.000
_cell.angle_alpha   90.00
_cell.angle_beta   90.00
_cell.angle_gamma   90.00
#
_symmetry.space_group_name_H-M   'P 1'
#
loop_
_entity.id
_entity.type
_entity.pdbx_description
1 polymer ?
#
loop_
_entity_poly.entity_id
_entity_poly.type
_entity_poly.pdbx_seq_one_letter_code
_entity_poly.pdbx_strand_id
1 'polypeptide(L)'
;RLDRLDEPVRDLLLAAATLGGQFSVSVLQTVTGFEDRALFTHLRSAVEAGVIAPDGAAPDRYAFRHSLTAEALISSLAPAERASLARRAAGAVEHSGHP
;
A
#
# COMPACT_ATOMS: atom_id res chain seq x y z
N ARG A 1 11.68 -4.53 -10.89
CA ARG A 1 12.61 -5.16 -9.92
C ARG A 1 12.30 -4.58 -8.54
N LEU A 2 11.51 -5.31 -7.73
CA LEU A 2 11.10 -4.87 -6.39
C LEU A 2 12.24 -4.93 -5.36
N ASP A 3 13.29 -5.70 -5.66
CA ASP A 3 14.54 -5.82 -4.92
C ASP A 3 15.33 -4.51 -4.73
N ARG A 4 15.00 -3.45 -5.49
CA ARG A 4 15.63 -2.13 -5.35
C ARG A 4 14.82 -1.14 -4.52
N LEU A 5 13.66 -1.55 -3.99
CA LEU A 5 12.85 -0.72 -3.12
C LEU A 5 13.33 -0.91 -1.68
N ASP A 6 13.50 0.19 -0.97
CA ASP A 6 13.75 0.14 0.47
C ASP A 6 12.64 -0.67 1.17
N GLU A 7 13.03 -1.45 2.18
CA GLU A 7 12.12 -2.27 3.00
C GLU A 7 10.83 -1.52 3.42
N PRO A 8 10.86 -0.26 3.90
CA PRO A 8 9.64 0.49 4.23
C PRO A 8 8.75 0.82 3.02
N VAL A 9 9.31 1.04 1.83
CA VAL A 9 8.53 1.25 0.61
C VAL A 9 7.86 -0.05 0.19
N ARG A 10 8.55 -1.19 0.36
CA ARG A 10 7.98 -2.51 0.09
C ARG A 10 6.83 -2.84 1.04
N ASP A 11 6.97 -2.59 2.34
CA ASP A 11 5.89 -2.80 3.33
C ASP A 11 4.67 -1.94 3.00
N LEU A 12 4.89 -0.67 2.66
CA LEU A 12 3.85 0.24 2.19
C LEU A 12 3.09 -0.32 0.98
N LEU A 13 3.82 -0.83 -0.02
CA LEU A 13 3.21 -1.39 -1.22
C LEU A 13 2.46 -2.70 -0.93
N LEU A 14 2.94 -3.52 -0.01
CA LEU A 14 2.24 -4.73 0.43
C LEU A 14 0.92 -4.40 1.12
N ALA A 15 0.93 -3.44 2.04
CA ALA A 15 -0.28 -2.94 2.69
C ALA A 15 -1.28 -2.40 1.66
N ALA A 16 -0.80 -1.56 0.75
CA ALA A 16 -1.59 -0.98 -0.34
C ALA A 16 -2.18 -2.04 -1.28
N ALA A 17 -1.41 -3.07 -1.63
CA ALA A 17 -1.87 -4.18 -2.47
C ALA A 17 -3.03 -4.95 -1.80
N THR A 18 -2.98 -5.06 -0.47
CA THR A 18 -4.01 -5.74 0.32
C THR A 18 -5.33 -4.97 0.37
N LEU A 19 -5.29 -3.65 0.17
CA LEU A 19 -6.48 -2.78 0.08
C LEU A 19 -7.22 -2.89 -1.28
N GLY A 20 -6.74 -3.70 -2.22
CA GLY A 20 -7.43 -3.95 -3.49
C GLY A 20 -6.97 -3.08 -4.66
N GLY A 21 -5.77 -2.52 -4.60
CA GLY A 21 -5.13 -1.83 -5.73
C GLY A 21 -5.42 -0.33 -5.84
N GLN A 22 -6.40 0.18 -5.11
CA GLN A 22 -6.67 1.62 -4.92
C GLN A 22 -6.87 1.91 -3.43
N PHE A 23 -6.32 3.01 -2.94
CA PHE A 23 -6.28 3.30 -1.51
C PHE A 23 -6.12 4.80 -1.25
N SER A 24 -6.68 5.26 -0.13
CA SER A 24 -6.42 6.60 0.39
C SER A 24 -5.18 6.61 1.28
N VAL A 25 -4.44 7.72 1.28
CA VAL A 25 -3.27 7.94 2.12
C VAL A 25 -3.59 7.72 3.60
N SER A 26 -4.75 8.21 4.07
CA SER A 26 -5.19 8.08 5.47
C SER A 26 -5.36 6.62 5.90
N VAL A 27 -6.00 5.78 5.06
CA VAL A 27 -6.19 4.34 5.36
C VAL A 27 -4.84 3.64 5.39
N LEU A 28 -3.98 3.94 4.41
CA LEU A 28 -2.64 3.36 4.33
C LEU A 28 -1.80 3.73 5.56
N GLN A 29 -1.91 4.97 6.04
CA GLN A 29 -1.27 5.42 7.27
C GLN A 29 -1.73 4.61 8.48
N THR A 30 -3.04 4.36 8.62
CA THR A 30 -3.59 3.54 9.71
C THR A 30 -3.10 2.09 9.66
N VAL A 31 -2.98 1.49 8.46
CA VAL A 31 -2.48 0.10 8.30
C VAL A 31 -1.00 -0.02 8.67
N THR A 32 -0.20 0.92 8.16
CA THR A 32 1.27 0.87 8.25
C THR A 32 1.81 1.47 9.54
N GLY A 33 1.09 2.42 10.14
CA GLY A 33 1.53 3.17 11.32
C GLY A 33 2.63 4.19 11.03
N PHE A 34 2.91 4.50 9.76
CA PHE A 34 3.94 5.47 9.40
C PHE A 34 3.57 6.90 9.81
N GLU A 35 4.56 7.66 10.27
CA GLU A 35 4.42 9.10 10.37
C GLU A 35 4.19 9.72 8.99
N ASP A 36 3.44 10.82 8.98
CA ASP A 36 3.02 11.55 7.79
C ASP A 36 4.19 11.85 6.82
N ARG A 37 5.29 12.38 7.36
CA ARG A 37 6.49 12.72 6.59
C ARG A 37 7.16 11.51 5.95
N ALA A 38 7.24 10.39 6.67
CA ALA A 38 7.81 9.15 6.17
C ALA A 38 6.91 8.55 5.08
N LEU A 39 5.61 8.53 5.32
CA LEU A 39 4.60 8.06 4.39
C LEU A 39 4.68 8.79 3.04
N PHE A 40 4.70 10.13 3.04
CA PHE A 40 4.82 10.91 1.81
C PHE A 40 6.15 10.69 1.07
N THR A 41 7.24 10.44 1.80
CA THR A 41 8.55 10.10 1.22
C THR A 41 8.51 8.75 0.51
N HIS A 42 7.89 7.75 1.14
CA HIS A 42 7.74 6.41 0.57
C HIS A 42 6.76 6.39 -0.61
N LEU A 43 5.64 7.13 -0.52
CA LEU A 43 4.70 7.30 -1.62
C LEU A 43 5.38 7.90 -2.85
N ARG A 44 6.16 8.97 -2.66
CA ARG A 44 6.92 9.58 -3.77
C ARG A 44 7.91 8.59 -4.39
N SER A 45 8.65 7.85 -3.56
CA SER A 45 9.59 6.84 -4.06
C SER A 45 8.86 5.75 -4.88
N ALA A 46 7.67 5.32 -4.44
CA ALA A 46 6.85 4.35 -5.16
C ALA A 46 6.26 4.91 -6.47
N VAL A 47 5.92 6.20 -6.51
CA VAL A 47 5.48 6.90 -7.72
C VAL A 47 6.64 7.06 -8.71
N GLU A 48 7.82 7.46 -8.26
CA GLU A 48 9.03 7.58 -9.08
C GLU A 48 9.48 6.23 -9.63
N ALA A 49 9.31 5.15 -8.86
CA ALA A 49 9.51 3.78 -9.31
C ALA A 49 8.44 3.30 -10.32
N GLY A 50 7.37 4.08 -10.53
CA GLY A 50 6.28 3.75 -11.46
C GLY A 50 5.40 2.58 -10.99
N VAL A 51 5.34 2.33 -9.68
CA VAL A 51 4.51 1.24 -9.12
C VAL A 51 3.08 1.72 -8.87
N ILE A 52 2.95 2.90 -8.28
CA ILE A 52 1.67 3.56 -7.98
C ILE A 52 1.57 4.90 -8.72
N ALA A 53 0.36 5.40 -8.85
CA ALA A 53 0.05 6.71 -9.38
C ALA A 53 -1.12 7.33 -8.60
N PRO A 54 -1.21 8.66 -8.50
CA PRO A 54 -2.38 9.32 -7.95
C PRO A 54 -3.62 8.96 -8.79
N ASP A 55 -4.67 8.53 -8.10
CA ASP A 55 -5.98 8.20 -8.68
C ASP A 55 -6.77 9.50 -8.75
N GLY A 56 -6.85 10.12 -9.93
CA GLY A 56 -7.36 11.49 -10.13
C GLY A 56 -8.79 11.77 -9.64
N ALA A 57 -9.47 10.78 -9.04
CA ALA A 57 -10.71 10.92 -8.30
C ALA A 57 -10.55 11.72 -6.99
N ALA A 58 -9.38 11.64 -6.32
CA ALA A 58 -9.11 12.42 -5.10
C ALA A 58 -7.62 12.73 -4.92
N PRO A 59 -7.25 13.88 -4.36
CA PRO A 59 -5.85 14.28 -4.18
C PRO A 59 -5.08 13.39 -3.19
N ASP A 60 -5.79 12.70 -2.30
CA ASP A 60 -5.24 11.76 -1.33
C ASP A 60 -5.40 10.28 -1.74
N ARG A 61 -5.86 9.99 -2.96
CA ARG A 61 -5.99 8.62 -3.46
C ARG A 61 -4.86 8.25 -4.40
N TYR A 62 -4.41 7.01 -4.25
CA TYR A 62 -3.41 6.39 -5.09
C TYR A 62 -3.90 5.03 -5.56
N ALA A 63 -3.49 4.65 -6.75
CA ALA A 63 -3.76 3.35 -7.34
C ALA A 63 -2.49 2.73 -7.90
N PHE A 64 -2.44 1.40 -7.92
CA PHE A 64 -1.38 0.68 -8.62
C PHE A 64 -1.52 0.90 -10.12
N ARG A 65 -0.40 1.21 -10.78
CA ARG A 65 -0.37 1.32 -12.25
C ARG A 65 -0.65 -0.03 -12.91
N HIS A 66 -0.27 -1.12 -12.25
CA HIS A 66 -0.49 -2.48 -12.72
C HIS A 66 -0.97 -3.36 -11.57
N SER A 67 -2.19 -3.88 -11.66
CA SER A 67 -2.75 -4.82 -10.68
C SER A 67 -1.87 -6.07 -10.50
N LEU A 68 -1.22 -6.51 -11.58
CA LEU A 68 -0.28 -7.64 -11.53
C LEU A 68 0.90 -7.39 -10.57
N THR A 69 1.35 -6.14 -10.41
CA THR A 69 2.43 -5.82 -9.47
C THR A 69 1.98 -6.01 -8.02
N ALA A 70 0.75 -5.60 -7.70
CA ALA A 70 0.14 -5.82 -6.39
C ALA A 70 -0.03 -7.32 -6.11
N GLU A 71 -0.53 -8.09 -7.10
CA GLU A 71 -0.63 -9.54 -6.98
C GLU A 71 0.72 -10.22 -6.82
N ALA A 72 1.74 -9.83 -7.59
CA ALA A 72 3.09 -10.37 -7.49
C ALA A 72 3.73 -10.09 -6.13
N LEU A 73 3.49 -8.89 -5.58
CA LEU A 73 3.93 -8.51 -4.23
C LEU A 73 3.34 -9.44 -3.16
N ILE A 74 2.01 -9.60 -3.16
CA ILE A 74 1.31 -10.49 -2.21
C ILE A 74 1.65 -11.97 -2.44
N SER A 75 1.82 -12.37 -3.70
CA SER A 75 2.19 -13.74 -4.09
C SER A 75 3.61 -14.09 -3.64
N SER A 76 4.52 -13.10 -3.60
CA SER A 76 5.89 -13.28 -3.09
C SER A 76 5.97 -13.54 -1.59
N LEU A 77 4.92 -13.21 -0.83
CA LEU A 77 4.85 -13.46 0.62
C LEU A 77 4.50 -14.91 0.93
N ALA A 78 5.00 -15.41 2.06
CA ALA A 78 4.56 -16.68 2.60
C ALA A 78 3.05 -16.65 2.94
N PRO A 79 2.33 -17.79 2.89
CA PRO A 79 0.90 -17.83 3.17
C PRO A 79 0.51 -17.25 4.54
N ALA A 80 1.35 -17.48 5.56
CA ALA A 80 1.15 -16.96 6.91
C ALA A 80 1.28 -15.43 6.98
N GLU A 81 2.26 -14.86 6.27
CA GLU A 81 2.47 -13.40 6.20
C GLU A 81 1.33 -12.73 5.45
N ARG A 82 0.91 -13.31 4.32
CA ARG A 82 -0.25 -12.84 3.56
C ARG A 82 -1.50 -12.79 4.43
N ALA A 83 -1.77 -13.84 5.19
CA ALA A 83 -2.91 -13.89 6.11
C ALA A 83 -2.80 -12.84 7.22
N SER A 84 -1.60 -12.62 7.77
CA SER A 84 -1.37 -11.59 8.79
C SER A 84 -1.59 -10.18 8.26
N LEU A 85 -1.08 -9.89 7.06
CA LEU A 85 -1.25 -8.61 6.39
C LEU A 85 -2.71 -8.35 6.01
N ALA A 86 -3.42 -9.36 5.49
CA ALA A 86 -4.85 -9.30 5.21
C ALA A 86 -5.66 -8.94 6.46
N ARG A 87 -5.35 -9.54 7.61
CA ARG A 87 -6.00 -9.20 8.89
C ARG A 87 -5.72 -7.76 9.33
N ARG A 88 -4.47 -7.28 9.20
CA ARG A 88 -4.11 -5.89 9.51
C ARG A 88 -4.85 -4.90 8.62
N ALA A 89 -4.91 -5.18 7.32
CA ALA A 89 -5.62 -4.36 6.35
C ALA A 89 -7.12 -4.33 6.63
N ALA A 90 -7.74 -5.49 6.89
CA ALA A 90 -9.15 -5.57 7.25
C ALA A 90 -9.46 -4.72 8.50
N GLY A 91 -8.71 -4.90 9.59
CA GLY A 91 -8.92 -4.13 10.81
C GLY A 91 -8.72 -2.62 10.64
N ALA A 92 -7.79 -2.20 9.78
CA ALA A 92 -7.62 -0.80 9.47
C ALA A 92 -8.75 -0.23 8.61
N VAL A 93 -9.27 -0.98 7.63
CA VAL A 93 -10.45 -0.57 6.84
C VAL A 93 -11.68 -0.44 7.74
N GLU A 94 -11.87 -1.36 8.68
CA GLU A 94 -12.93 -1.29 9.70
C GLU A 94 -12.78 -0.06 10.60
N HIS A 95 -11.55 0.29 10.98
CA HIS A 95 -11.26 1.47 11.82
C HIS A 95 -11.34 2.80 11.05
N SER A 96 -11.02 2.76 9.76
CA SER A 96 -11.08 3.91 8.85
C SER A 96 -12.47 4.11 8.24
N GLY A 97 -13.43 3.25 8.60
CA GLY A 97 -14.80 3.28 8.13
C GLY A 97 -15.46 4.61 8.41
N HIS A 98 -15.40 5.51 7.44
CA HIS A 98 -16.58 6.26 7.02
C HIS A 98 -17.67 5.23 6.68
N PRO A 99 -18.86 5.31 7.30
CA PRO A 99 -20.02 4.50 6.91
C PRO A 99 -20.49 4.79 5.49
#